data_AF-A0A9P2TB39-F1
#
_entry.id   AF-A0A9P2TB39-F1
#
_cell.length_a   1.000
_cell.length_b   1.000
_cell.length_c   1.000
_cell.angle_alpha   90.00
_cell.angle_beta   90.00
_cell.angle_gamma   90.00
#
_symmetry.space_group_name_H-M   'P 1'
#
loop_
_entity.id
_entity.type
_entity.pdbx_description
1 polymer ?
#
loop_
_entity_poly.entity_id
_entity_poly.type
_entity_poly.pdbx_seq_one_letter_code
_entity_poly.pdbx_strand_id
1 'polypeptide(L)'
;MEHEPHVKELLTTLKRAASALKAHEVPFALSGGFAAFARGAPPSRKDVDFVVLPEDAERALRVLIGIGFTPADAPEDWLLKAYDGEVEVDLLHTPANVPITPATLARATPLEVDSVRMPVMDATDLVLLRMRAFGEHECDFSGPLLIARALREQVDWDRVRAEVGDSPYAAAFLGLLTRLGVISGGEQEGRVPPQYLAGRLQRTLAEDPRTAEQEIRVRVVGDDVYLSGQVSCPRRRGRVLDVAREQLPGYRIHDELSVVRFDGPIREERLT
;
A
#
# COMPACT_ATOMS: atom_id res chain seq x y z
N MET A 1 5.87 -26.42 19.74
CA MET A 1 5.35 -26.25 21.11
C MET A 1 6.33 -25.44 21.99
N GLU A 2 7.18 -24.60 21.39
CA GLU A 2 8.16 -23.73 22.09
C GLU A 2 7.78 -22.24 22.06
N HIS A 3 6.65 -21.87 21.43
CA HIS A 3 6.30 -20.46 21.18
C HIS A 3 5.36 -19.83 22.23
N GLU A 4 4.77 -20.66 23.10
CA GLU A 4 3.77 -20.24 24.09
C GLU A 4 4.36 -19.48 25.31
N PRO A 5 5.58 -19.80 25.80
CA PRO A 5 6.18 -19.06 26.93
C PRO A 5 6.46 -17.59 26.63
N HIS A 6 7.00 -17.31 25.44
CA HIS A 6 7.41 -15.96 25.05
C HIS A 6 6.22 -15.00 24.87
N VAL A 7 5.10 -15.46 24.31
CA VAL A 7 3.89 -14.63 24.17
C VAL A 7 3.32 -14.23 25.53
N LYS A 8 3.40 -15.12 26.53
CA LYS A 8 2.93 -14.83 27.89
C LYS A 8 3.79 -13.77 28.59
N GLU A 9 5.10 -13.79 28.38
CA GLU A 9 6.02 -12.77 28.88
C GLU A 9 5.70 -11.41 28.25
N LEU A 10 5.57 -11.35 26.92
CA LEU A 10 5.18 -10.13 26.20
C LEU A 10 3.85 -9.55 26.70
N LEU A 11 2.82 -10.39 26.87
CA LEU A 11 1.54 -9.96 27.42
C LEU A 11 1.68 -9.46 28.87
N THR A 12 2.54 -10.09 29.67
CA THR A 12 2.81 -9.64 31.04
C THR A 12 3.45 -8.26 31.07
N THR A 13 4.48 -8.03 30.26
CA THR A 13 5.13 -6.72 30.10
C THR A 13 4.15 -5.67 29.58
N LEU A 14 3.36 -5.99 28.56
CA LEU A 14 2.32 -5.11 28.00
C LEU A 14 1.35 -4.66 29.09
N LYS A 15 0.84 -5.59 29.91
CA LYS A 15 -0.09 -5.27 31.00
C LYS A 15 0.55 -4.37 32.06
N ARG A 16 1.81 -4.62 32.43
CA ARG A 16 2.56 -3.80 33.38
C ARG A 16 2.74 -2.38 32.85
N ALA A 17 3.23 -2.24 31.62
CA ALA A 17 3.45 -0.95 30.96
C ALA A 17 2.14 -0.16 30.83
N ALA A 18 1.10 -0.76 30.24
CA ALA A 18 -0.20 -0.12 30.06
C ALA A 18 -0.82 0.31 31.40
N SER A 19 -0.73 -0.52 32.45
CA SER A 19 -1.26 -0.18 33.77
C SER A 19 -0.53 1.01 34.39
N ALA A 20 0.79 1.07 34.25
CA ALA A 20 1.60 2.17 34.76
C ALA A 20 1.32 3.49 34.04
N LEU A 21 1.25 3.46 32.70
CA LEU A 21 0.90 4.63 31.88
C LEU A 21 -0.49 5.16 32.23
N LYS A 22 -1.49 4.28 32.42
CA LYS A 22 -2.83 4.66 32.87
C LYS A 22 -2.83 5.27 34.27
N ALA A 23 -2.14 4.64 35.22
CA ALA A 23 -2.09 5.10 36.61
C ALA A 23 -1.46 6.50 36.75
N HIS A 24 -0.57 6.86 35.83
CA HIS A 24 0.08 8.16 35.80
C HIS A 24 -0.55 9.14 34.80
N GLU A 25 -1.70 8.80 34.20
CA GLU A 25 -2.43 9.65 33.24
C GLU A 25 -1.56 10.10 32.06
N VAL A 26 -0.72 9.21 31.55
CA VAL A 26 0.03 9.44 30.30
C VAL A 26 -0.92 9.18 29.11
N PRO A 27 -1.07 10.11 28.15
CA PRO A 27 -1.81 9.82 26.91
C PRO A 27 -1.07 8.79 26.06
N PHE A 28 -1.70 7.65 25.78
CA PHE A 28 -1.11 6.61 24.93
C PHE A 28 -2.17 5.80 24.19
N ALA A 29 -1.74 5.01 23.22
CA ALA A 29 -2.50 3.88 22.68
C ALA A 29 -1.58 2.70 22.37
N LEU A 30 -2.05 1.48 22.58
CA LEU A 30 -1.37 0.27 22.12
C LEU A 30 -1.29 0.29 20.59
N SER A 31 -0.12 -0.03 20.05
CA SER A 31 0.20 -0.03 18.62
C SER A 31 0.74 -1.39 18.16
N GLY A 32 1.22 -1.44 16.92
CA GLY A 32 1.97 -2.56 16.38
C GLY A 32 1.24 -3.90 16.38
N GLY A 33 2.01 -4.97 16.59
CA GLY A 33 1.49 -6.33 16.47
C GLY A 33 0.42 -6.68 17.51
N PHE A 34 0.58 -6.20 18.75
CA PHE A 34 -0.41 -6.46 19.80
C PHE A 34 -1.71 -5.67 19.62
N ALA A 35 -1.65 -4.45 19.07
CA ALA A 35 -2.86 -3.74 18.68
C ALA A 35 -3.60 -4.44 17.54
N ALA A 36 -2.88 -4.96 16.55
CA ALA A 36 -3.47 -5.76 15.49
C ALA A 36 -4.10 -7.05 16.04
N PHE A 37 -3.42 -7.74 16.97
CA PHE A 37 -3.95 -8.92 17.65
C PHE A 37 -5.24 -8.62 18.42
N ALA A 38 -5.28 -7.53 19.18
CA ALA A 38 -6.48 -7.07 19.89
C ALA A 38 -7.67 -6.79 18.96
N ARG A 39 -7.40 -6.53 17.68
CA ARG A 39 -8.39 -6.29 16.62
C ARG A 39 -8.68 -7.52 15.75
N GLY A 40 -8.14 -8.69 16.10
CA GLY A 40 -8.43 -9.97 15.43
C GLY A 40 -7.39 -10.45 14.43
N ALA A 41 -6.22 -9.82 14.36
CA ALA A 41 -5.07 -10.37 13.63
C ALA A 41 -4.43 -11.53 14.42
N PRO A 42 -3.58 -12.35 13.78
CA PRO A 42 -2.78 -13.35 14.49
C PRO A 42 -1.88 -12.72 15.56
N PRO A 43 -1.55 -13.45 16.64
CA PRO A 43 -0.73 -12.93 17.74
C PRO A 43 0.67 -12.51 17.27
N SER A 44 1.12 -11.36 17.75
CA SER A 44 2.51 -10.92 17.61
C SER A 44 3.44 -11.81 18.44
N ARG A 45 4.69 -11.94 17.98
CA ARG A 45 5.79 -12.60 18.69
C ARG A 45 7.00 -11.68 18.82
N LYS A 46 6.75 -10.38 18.71
CA LYS A 46 7.76 -9.32 18.76
C LYS A 46 7.56 -8.48 20.02
N ASP A 47 8.25 -7.36 20.07
CA ASP A 47 8.08 -6.21 20.95
C ASP A 47 6.63 -5.77 21.28
N VAL A 48 6.55 -4.95 22.32
CA VAL A 48 5.33 -4.25 22.75
C VAL A 48 5.42 -2.78 22.32
N ASP A 49 4.57 -2.38 21.38
CA ASP A 49 4.53 -1.00 20.90
C ASP A 49 3.43 -0.18 21.57
N PHE A 50 3.78 1.01 22.06
CA PHE A 50 2.82 2.07 22.39
C PHE A 50 3.11 3.31 21.56
N VAL A 51 2.05 4.00 21.13
CA VAL A 51 2.17 5.38 20.65
C VAL A 51 1.88 6.34 21.78
N VAL A 52 2.67 7.41 21.85
CA VAL A 52 2.58 8.50 22.82
C VAL A 52 2.75 9.84 22.11
N LEU A 53 2.30 10.93 22.72
CA LEU A 53 2.59 12.26 22.19
C LEU A 53 4.10 12.55 22.29
N PRO A 54 4.71 13.26 21.31
CA PRO A 54 6.12 13.67 21.40
C PRO A 54 6.48 14.36 22.70
N GLU A 55 5.64 15.27 23.18
CA GLU A 55 5.82 15.98 24.45
C GLU A 55 5.73 15.10 25.69
N ASP A 56 5.07 13.93 25.59
CA ASP A 56 4.90 12.98 26.69
C ASP A 56 5.89 11.80 26.63
N ALA A 57 6.70 11.66 25.58
CA ALA A 57 7.57 10.51 25.38
C ALA A 57 8.55 10.29 26.56
N GLU A 58 9.26 11.33 26.99
CA GLU A 58 10.17 11.26 28.14
C GLU A 58 9.42 11.00 29.46
N ARG A 59 8.19 11.51 29.60
CA ARG A 59 7.36 11.25 30.77
C ARG A 59 6.91 9.79 30.80
N ALA A 60 6.48 9.24 29.67
CA ALA A 60 6.13 7.83 29.51
C ALA A 60 7.31 6.93 29.86
N LEU A 61 8.51 7.22 29.34
CA LEU A 61 9.73 6.48 29.66
C LEU A 61 10.03 6.50 31.17
N ARG A 62 9.96 7.67 31.81
CA ARG A 62 10.17 7.80 33.27
C ARG A 62 9.17 6.98 34.09
N VAL A 63 7.92 6.90 33.65
CA VAL A 63 6.90 6.06 34.30
C VAL A 63 7.28 4.58 34.22
N LEU A 64 7.76 4.11 33.06
CA LEU A 64 8.23 2.73 32.90
C LEU A 64 9.46 2.45 33.78
N ILE A 65 10.42 3.38 33.84
CA ILE A 65 11.58 3.26 34.73
C ILE A 65 11.14 3.17 36.21
N GLY A 66 10.15 3.97 36.61
CA GLY A 66 9.60 3.98 37.97
C GLY A 66 9.01 2.64 38.43
N ILE A 67 8.58 1.78 37.50
CA ILE A 67 8.09 0.42 37.78
C ILE A 67 9.15 -0.67 37.55
N GLY A 68 10.41 -0.27 37.37
CA GLY A 68 11.58 -1.15 37.28
C GLY A 68 12.01 -1.52 35.86
N PHE A 69 11.55 -0.82 34.82
CA PHE A 69 12.04 -1.06 33.45
C PHE A 69 13.39 -0.36 33.25
N THR A 70 14.25 -0.93 32.40
CA THR A 70 15.56 -0.37 32.08
C THR A 70 15.48 0.45 30.77
N PRO A 71 15.87 1.73 30.75
CA PRO A 71 15.89 2.49 29.50
C PRO A 71 17.01 1.97 28.58
N ALA A 72 16.83 2.13 27.28
CA ALA A 72 17.86 1.85 26.30
C ALA A 72 18.06 3.01 25.34
N ASP A 73 19.31 3.21 24.91
CA ASP A 73 19.63 4.18 23.89
C ASP A 73 19.14 3.67 22.53
N ALA A 74 18.20 4.41 21.94
CA ALA A 74 17.74 4.21 20.59
C ALA A 74 18.49 5.21 19.69
N PRO A 75 19.21 4.76 18.63
CA PRO A 75 19.73 5.68 17.62
C PRO A 75 18.61 6.38 16.83
N GLU A 76 17.37 5.92 16.96
CA GLU A 76 16.21 6.43 16.26
C GLU A 76 15.57 7.65 16.93
N ASP A 77 15.52 8.79 16.23
CA ASP A 77 14.88 10.04 16.70
C ASP A 77 13.33 10.00 16.74
N TRP A 78 12.71 8.83 16.53
CA TRP A 78 11.25 8.68 16.39
C TRP A 78 10.60 7.83 17.48
N LEU A 79 11.39 7.23 18.37
CA LEU A 79 10.90 6.48 19.53
C LEU A 79 11.83 6.59 20.74
N LEU A 80 11.34 6.14 21.90
CA LEU A 80 12.16 5.80 23.06
C LEU A 80 11.96 4.33 23.42
N LYS A 81 12.97 3.69 24.03
CA LYS A 81 12.94 2.26 24.35
C LYS A 81 13.11 2.00 25.84
N ALA A 82 12.39 0.99 26.32
CA ALA A 82 12.58 0.44 27.67
C ALA A 82 12.47 -1.09 27.64
N TYR A 83 13.15 -1.74 28.57
CA TYR A 83 13.14 -3.19 28.73
C TYR A 83 12.53 -3.62 30.06
N ASP A 84 11.65 -4.62 30.01
CA ASP A 84 11.20 -5.38 31.17
C ASP A 84 11.87 -6.76 31.16
N GLY A 85 13.02 -6.87 31.83
CA GLY A 85 13.91 -8.00 31.63
C GLY A 85 14.43 -8.03 30.19
N GLU A 86 14.05 -9.05 29.42
CA GLU A 86 14.44 -9.22 28.01
C GLU A 86 13.36 -8.70 27.03
N VAL A 87 12.20 -8.25 27.54
CA VAL A 87 11.10 -7.79 26.68
C VAL A 87 11.24 -6.31 26.39
N GLU A 88 11.36 -5.99 25.10
CA GLU A 88 11.40 -4.63 24.57
C GLU A 88 10.01 -3.97 24.53
N VAL A 89 9.97 -2.71 24.95
CA VAL A 89 8.81 -1.82 24.87
C VAL A 89 9.20 -0.55 24.13
N ASP A 90 8.56 -0.33 22.99
CA ASP A 90 8.76 0.84 22.14
C ASP A 90 7.71 1.91 22.44
N LEU A 91 8.18 3.13 22.69
CA LEU A 91 7.39 4.35 22.86
C LEU A 91 7.52 5.21 21.61
N LEU A 92 6.67 4.93 20.63
CA LEU A 92 6.61 5.58 19.32
C LEU A 92 6.00 6.98 19.45
N HIS A 93 6.73 8.03 19.02
CA HIS A 93 6.22 9.40 19.05
C HIS A 93 6.21 10.09 17.69
N THR A 94 7.14 9.74 16.78
CA THR A 94 7.19 10.32 15.42
C THR A 94 7.42 9.24 14.34
N PRO A 95 6.66 8.13 14.33
CA PRO A 95 6.90 7.04 13.39
C PRO A 95 6.80 7.52 11.93
N ALA A 96 7.75 7.11 11.10
CA ALA A 96 7.87 7.54 9.70
C ALA A 96 7.84 9.07 9.50
N ASN A 97 8.45 9.81 10.44
CA ASN A 97 8.48 11.29 10.47
C ASN A 97 7.10 11.96 10.58
N VAL A 98 6.07 11.23 11.02
CA VAL A 98 4.75 11.78 11.30
C VAL A 98 4.51 11.76 12.80
N PRO A 99 4.37 12.93 13.46
CA PRO A 99 4.15 12.98 14.89
C PRO A 99 2.80 12.35 15.26
N ILE A 100 2.79 11.61 16.36
CA ILE A 100 1.55 11.17 16.99
C ILE A 100 0.86 12.39 17.58
N THR A 101 -0.41 12.56 17.23
CA THR A 101 -1.18 13.74 17.62
C THR A 101 -2.27 13.37 18.63
N PRO A 102 -2.82 14.34 19.37
CA PRO A 102 -4.01 14.12 20.19
C PRO A 102 -5.18 13.56 19.37
N ALA A 103 -5.32 13.95 18.10
CA ALA A 103 -6.34 13.42 17.21
C ALA A 103 -6.11 11.92 16.87
N THR A 104 -4.85 11.49 16.74
CA THR A 104 -4.49 10.08 16.60
C THR A 104 -4.91 9.29 17.84
N LEU A 105 -4.58 9.77 19.04
CA LEU A 105 -4.95 9.10 20.29
C LEU A 105 -6.47 9.12 20.53
N ALA A 106 -7.17 10.19 20.15
CA ALA A 106 -8.62 10.30 20.31
C ALA A 106 -9.42 9.28 19.48
N ARG A 107 -8.85 8.76 18.38
CA ARG A 107 -9.46 7.67 17.59
C ARG A 107 -9.23 6.28 18.19
N ALA A 108 -8.32 6.14 19.16
CA ALA A 108 -8.07 4.86 19.81
C ALA A 108 -9.32 4.34 20.53
N THR A 109 -9.57 3.04 20.43
CA THR A 109 -10.74 2.39 21.03
C THR A 109 -10.32 1.63 22.29
N PRO A 110 -11.01 1.77 23.43
CA PRO A 110 -10.71 0.95 24.61
C PRO A 110 -11.10 -0.52 24.38
N LEU A 111 -10.11 -1.39 24.17
CA LEU A 111 -10.28 -2.83 23.99
C LEU A 111 -9.66 -3.62 25.15
N GLU A 112 -10.10 -4.86 25.34
CA GLU A 112 -9.51 -5.78 26.31
C GLU A 112 -8.37 -6.57 25.66
N VAL A 113 -7.19 -6.53 26.26
CA VAL A 113 -6.01 -7.29 25.83
C VAL A 113 -5.51 -8.06 27.04
N ASP A 114 -5.68 -9.38 27.01
CA ASP A 114 -5.34 -10.30 28.10
C ASP A 114 -5.84 -9.82 29.48
N SER A 115 -7.15 -9.54 29.58
CA SER A 115 -7.85 -9.03 30.78
C SER A 115 -7.55 -7.58 31.20
N VAL A 116 -6.74 -6.83 30.44
CA VAL A 116 -6.50 -5.40 30.72
C VAL A 116 -7.15 -4.54 29.64
N ARG A 117 -8.09 -3.68 30.06
CA ARG A 117 -8.73 -2.71 29.17
C ARG A 117 -7.84 -1.49 28.96
N MET A 118 -7.45 -1.21 27.72
CA MET A 118 -6.56 -0.09 27.37
C MET A 118 -6.93 0.52 26.01
N PRO A 119 -6.55 1.79 25.75
CA PRO A 119 -6.70 2.38 24.42
C PRO A 119 -5.87 1.60 23.40
N VAL A 120 -6.50 1.10 22.34
CA VAL A 120 -5.85 0.42 21.20
C VAL A 120 -6.01 1.30 19.97
N MET A 121 -4.90 1.60 19.28
CA MET A 121 -4.86 2.45 18.10
C MET A 121 -5.92 2.01 17.06
N ASP A 122 -6.53 2.97 16.38
CA ASP A 122 -7.47 2.73 15.29
C ASP A 122 -6.91 1.80 14.20
N ALA A 123 -7.75 0.97 13.60
CA ALA A 123 -7.31 0.01 12.58
C ALA A 123 -6.74 0.70 11.33
N THR A 124 -7.31 1.85 10.93
CA THR A 124 -6.81 2.63 9.80
C THR A 124 -5.46 3.24 10.13
N ASP A 125 -5.30 3.81 11.31
CA ASP A 125 -4.03 4.39 11.75
C ASP A 125 -2.91 3.32 11.87
N LEU A 126 -3.24 2.10 12.32
CA LEU A 126 -2.29 0.97 12.34
C LEU A 126 -1.78 0.62 10.93
N VAL A 127 -2.68 0.56 9.95
CA VAL A 127 -2.31 0.29 8.55
C VAL A 127 -1.52 1.44 7.96
N LEU A 128 -1.91 2.69 8.22
CA LEU A 128 -1.18 3.88 7.78
C LEU A 128 0.25 3.91 8.31
N LEU A 129 0.43 3.68 9.61
CA LEU A 129 1.75 3.64 10.24
C LEU A 129 2.64 2.57 9.58
N ARG A 130 2.08 1.38 9.36
CA ARG A 130 2.77 0.28 8.67
C ARG A 130 3.17 0.64 7.24
N MET A 131 2.26 1.25 6.48
CA MET A 131 2.48 1.58 5.06
C MET A 131 3.46 2.72 4.87
N ARG A 132 3.52 3.67 5.82
CA ARG A 132 4.50 4.76 5.80
C ARG A 132 5.92 4.29 6.12
N ALA A 133 6.07 3.17 6.81
CA ALA A 133 7.37 2.56 7.07
C ALA A 133 7.99 1.91 5.82
N PHE A 134 7.23 1.76 4.72
CA PHE A 134 7.78 1.14 3.52
C PHE A 134 8.84 2.01 2.85
N GLY A 135 9.96 1.38 2.49
CA GLY A 135 11.06 2.02 1.80
C GLY A 135 11.99 1.01 1.14
N GLU A 136 13.11 1.50 0.59
CA GLU A 136 14.09 0.64 -0.10
C GLU A 136 14.61 -0.51 0.77
N HIS A 137 14.81 -0.24 2.06
CA HIS A 137 15.29 -1.23 3.03
C HIS A 137 14.17 -1.97 3.76
N GLU A 138 12.93 -1.50 3.65
CA GLU A 138 11.77 -1.99 4.40
C GLU A 138 10.60 -2.23 3.43
N CYS A 139 10.73 -3.24 2.58
CA CYS A 139 9.72 -3.61 1.59
C CYS A 139 9.28 -5.09 1.72
N ASP A 140 9.10 -5.57 2.95
CA ASP A 140 8.50 -6.87 3.22
C ASP A 140 6.99 -6.76 3.47
N PHE A 141 6.21 -7.26 2.50
CA PHE A 141 4.74 -7.27 2.57
C PHE A 141 4.15 -8.47 3.30
N SER A 142 4.96 -9.44 3.74
CA SER A 142 4.48 -10.68 4.37
C SER A 142 3.62 -10.41 5.63
N GLY A 143 4.19 -9.70 6.60
CA GLY A 143 3.49 -9.29 7.82
C GLY A 143 2.35 -8.29 7.57
N PRO A 144 2.57 -7.20 6.81
CA PRO A 144 1.52 -6.24 6.49
C PRO A 144 0.30 -6.89 5.81
N LEU A 145 0.50 -7.86 4.92
CA LEU A 145 -0.57 -8.56 4.23
C LEU A 145 -1.48 -9.34 5.19
N LEU A 146 -0.90 -10.01 6.19
CA LEU A 146 -1.67 -10.74 7.20
C LEU A 146 -2.53 -9.79 8.02
N ILE A 147 -1.96 -8.66 8.45
CA ILE A 147 -2.68 -7.62 9.20
C ILE A 147 -3.80 -7.01 8.35
N ALA A 148 -3.49 -6.61 7.12
CA ALA A 148 -4.46 -6.05 6.19
C ALA A 148 -5.66 -6.99 5.94
N ARG A 149 -5.40 -8.30 5.78
CA ARG A 149 -6.48 -9.30 5.60
C ARG A 149 -7.37 -9.45 6.83
N ALA A 150 -6.77 -9.47 8.02
CA ALA A 150 -7.49 -9.62 9.27
C ALA A 150 -8.34 -8.38 9.58
N LEU A 151 -7.80 -7.19 9.30
CA LEU A 151 -8.42 -5.92 9.65
C LEU A 151 -9.25 -5.30 8.52
N ARG A 152 -9.40 -5.97 7.37
CA ARG A 152 -9.97 -5.39 6.13
C ARG A 152 -11.32 -4.68 6.30
N GLU A 153 -12.19 -5.18 7.18
CA GLU A 153 -13.53 -4.61 7.42
C GLU A 153 -13.52 -3.45 8.43
N GLN A 154 -12.42 -3.28 9.17
CA GLN A 154 -12.24 -2.22 10.18
C GLN A 154 -11.48 -1.01 9.63
N VAL A 155 -10.79 -1.17 8.50
CA VAL A 155 -9.92 -0.15 7.92
C VAL A 155 -10.70 0.70 6.93
N ASP A 156 -10.62 2.02 7.07
CA ASP A 156 -11.05 2.98 6.06
C ASP A 156 -10.02 3.03 4.93
N TRP A 157 -10.23 2.20 3.92
CA TRP A 157 -9.33 2.10 2.77
C TRP A 157 -9.32 3.35 1.89
N ASP A 158 -10.38 4.17 1.91
CA ASP A 158 -10.41 5.43 1.15
C ASP A 158 -9.45 6.43 1.78
N ARG A 159 -9.47 6.55 3.11
CA ARG A 159 -8.50 7.34 3.87
C ARG A 159 -7.08 6.83 3.69
N VAL A 160 -6.87 5.51 3.73
CA VAL A 160 -5.53 4.92 3.47
C VAL A 160 -5.00 5.37 2.12
N ARG A 161 -5.79 5.24 1.05
CA ARG A 161 -5.39 5.64 -0.31
C ARG A 161 -5.06 7.13 -0.39
N ALA A 162 -5.84 7.98 0.26
CA ALA A 162 -5.61 9.43 0.26
C ALA A 162 -4.31 9.82 0.98
N GLU A 163 -4.00 9.19 2.11
CA GLU A 163 -2.86 9.58 2.95
C GLU A 163 -1.51 8.97 2.55
N VAL A 164 -1.49 7.93 1.71
CA VAL A 164 -0.25 7.26 1.26
C VAL A 164 0.00 7.37 -0.24
N GLY A 165 -0.78 8.22 -0.94
CA GLY A 165 -0.80 8.30 -2.40
C GLY A 165 0.55 8.61 -3.06
N ASP A 166 1.44 9.30 -2.36
CA ASP A 166 2.77 9.67 -2.87
C ASP A 166 3.83 8.57 -2.71
N SER A 167 3.55 7.50 -1.95
CA SER A 167 4.50 6.40 -1.73
C SER A 167 4.35 5.31 -2.80
N PRO A 168 5.36 5.07 -3.65
CA PRO A 168 5.29 4.02 -4.67
C PRO A 168 5.20 2.62 -4.04
N TYR A 169 5.82 2.42 -2.87
CA TYR A 169 5.74 1.17 -2.11
C TYR A 169 4.33 0.92 -1.56
N ALA A 170 3.71 1.96 -0.99
CA ALA A 170 2.34 1.89 -0.50
C ALA A 170 1.35 1.64 -1.65
N ALA A 171 1.53 2.31 -2.79
CA ALA A 171 0.75 2.07 -4.00
C ALA A 171 0.89 0.63 -4.51
N ALA A 172 2.10 0.08 -4.52
CA ALA A 172 2.34 -1.31 -4.90
C ALA A 172 1.61 -2.29 -3.94
N PHE A 173 1.66 -2.03 -2.62
CA PHE A 173 0.98 -2.84 -1.64
C PHE A 173 -0.55 -2.78 -1.79
N LEU A 174 -1.14 -1.59 -1.97
CA LEU A 174 -2.58 -1.42 -2.24
C LEU A 174 -3.01 -2.14 -3.53
N GLY A 175 -2.18 -2.05 -4.58
CA GLY A 175 -2.39 -2.79 -5.82
C GLY A 175 -2.34 -4.31 -5.61
N LEU A 176 -1.44 -4.81 -4.75
CA LEU A 176 -1.39 -6.21 -4.36
C LEU A 176 -2.65 -6.63 -3.60
N LEU A 177 -3.06 -5.86 -2.58
CA LEU A 177 -4.27 -6.11 -1.80
C LEU A 177 -5.52 -6.20 -2.69
N THR A 178 -5.62 -5.31 -3.67
CA THR A 178 -6.72 -5.28 -4.65
C THR A 178 -6.73 -6.53 -5.52
N ARG A 179 -5.57 -6.90 -6.12
CA ARG A 179 -5.44 -8.09 -6.97
C ARG A 179 -5.69 -9.40 -6.22
N LEU A 180 -5.40 -9.41 -4.92
CA LEU A 180 -5.65 -10.54 -4.03
C LEU A 180 -7.09 -10.59 -3.49
N GLY A 181 -7.94 -9.63 -3.85
CA GLY A 181 -9.32 -9.53 -3.35
C GLY A 181 -9.42 -9.27 -1.85
N VAL A 182 -8.39 -8.68 -1.25
CA VAL A 182 -8.39 -8.30 0.18
C VAL A 182 -9.22 -7.06 0.41
N ILE A 183 -9.09 -6.10 -0.50
CA ILE A 183 -9.81 -4.84 -0.50
C ILE A 183 -10.56 -4.72 -1.82
N SER A 184 -11.73 -4.09 -1.78
CA SER A 184 -12.39 -3.67 -3.00
C SER A 184 -11.46 -2.71 -3.73
N GLY A 185 -11.28 -2.96 -5.03
CA GLY A 185 -10.72 -1.95 -5.91
C GLY A 185 -11.62 -0.74 -5.78
N GLY A 186 -11.10 0.36 -5.24
CA GLY A 186 -11.76 1.64 -5.48
C GLY A 186 -11.86 1.75 -6.99
N GLU A 187 -13.06 1.99 -7.50
CA GLU A 187 -13.30 2.34 -8.89
C GLU A 187 -12.58 3.67 -9.18
N GLN A 188 -11.25 3.61 -9.28
CA GLN A 188 -10.53 4.44 -10.23
C GLN A 188 -10.58 3.66 -11.53
N GLU A 189 -11.65 3.93 -12.30
CA GLU A 189 -11.69 3.64 -13.71
C GLU A 189 -10.35 3.99 -14.35
N GLY A 190 -9.73 3.00 -14.99
CA GLY A 190 -9.14 3.26 -16.31
C GLY A 190 -7.81 4.01 -16.39
N ARG A 191 -6.83 3.75 -15.52
CA ARG A 191 -5.43 3.83 -15.99
C ARG A 191 -4.71 2.51 -15.87
N VAL A 192 -5.09 1.63 -16.79
CA VAL A 192 -4.21 0.56 -17.28
C VAL A 192 -2.82 1.19 -17.52
N PRO A 193 -1.73 0.64 -16.96
CA PRO A 193 -0.39 1.16 -17.21
C PRO A 193 -0.17 1.38 -18.72
N PRO A 194 0.39 2.53 -19.17
CA PRO A 194 0.46 2.90 -20.60
C PRO A 194 0.98 1.79 -21.52
N GLN A 195 1.90 0.99 -21.00
CA GLN A 195 2.51 -0.17 -21.66
C GLN A 195 1.56 -1.36 -21.88
N TYR A 196 0.61 -1.62 -20.97
CA TYR A 196 -0.43 -2.64 -21.19
C TYR A 196 -1.50 -2.15 -22.18
N LEU A 197 -1.79 -0.83 -22.17
CA LEU A 197 -2.70 -0.21 -23.12
C LEU A 197 -2.14 -0.28 -24.56
N ALA A 198 -0.86 0.05 -24.73
CA ALA A 198 -0.14 -0.05 -25.99
C ALA A 198 -0.18 -1.48 -26.55
N GLY A 199 0.16 -2.48 -25.73
CA GLY A 199 0.16 -3.88 -26.15
C GLY A 199 -1.24 -4.40 -26.50
N ARG A 200 -2.28 -4.02 -25.75
CA ARG A 200 -3.66 -4.41 -26.04
C ARG A 200 -4.16 -3.79 -27.34
N LEU A 201 -3.92 -2.50 -27.56
CA LEU A 201 -4.32 -1.84 -28.80
C LEU A 201 -3.54 -2.39 -30.00
N GLN A 202 -2.23 -2.61 -29.85
CA GLN A 202 -1.40 -3.20 -30.91
C GLN A 202 -1.91 -4.59 -31.32
N ARG A 203 -2.22 -5.45 -30.34
CA ARG A 203 -2.83 -6.77 -30.62
C ARG A 203 -4.18 -6.63 -31.32
N THR A 204 -5.04 -5.75 -30.83
CA THR A 204 -6.38 -5.52 -31.42
C THR A 204 -6.27 -5.05 -32.87
N LEU A 205 -5.35 -4.13 -33.18
CA LEU A 205 -5.13 -3.66 -34.55
C LEU A 205 -4.53 -4.73 -35.47
N ALA A 206 -3.74 -5.65 -34.93
CA ALA A 206 -3.19 -6.78 -35.68
C ALA A 206 -4.23 -7.88 -35.95
N GLU A 207 -5.18 -8.08 -35.03
CA GLU A 207 -6.18 -9.17 -35.09
C GLU A 207 -7.55 -8.73 -35.64
N ASP A 208 -7.89 -7.43 -35.61
CA ASP A 208 -9.19 -6.93 -36.09
C ASP A 208 -9.29 -7.12 -37.62
N PRO A 209 -10.31 -7.85 -38.13
CA PRO A 209 -10.49 -8.10 -39.56
C PRO A 209 -10.58 -6.84 -40.43
N ARG A 210 -10.90 -5.69 -39.83
CA ARG A 210 -10.99 -4.39 -40.50
C ARG A 210 -9.61 -3.77 -40.74
N THR A 211 -8.62 -4.08 -39.89
CA THR A 211 -7.26 -3.53 -39.93
C THR A 211 -6.23 -4.58 -40.31
N ALA A 212 -6.07 -5.69 -39.58
CA ALA A 212 -5.10 -6.76 -39.84
C ALA A 212 -3.69 -6.28 -40.26
N GLU A 213 -3.17 -5.24 -39.62
CA GLU A 213 -1.84 -4.66 -39.92
C GLU A 213 -0.88 -5.01 -38.77
N GLN A 214 0.16 -5.80 -39.04
CA GLN A 214 1.10 -6.29 -38.02
C GLN A 214 2.24 -5.29 -37.70
N GLU A 215 2.45 -4.29 -38.55
CA GLU A 215 3.58 -3.34 -38.45
C GLU A 215 3.23 -2.02 -37.76
N ILE A 216 2.02 -1.90 -37.22
CA ILE A 216 1.60 -0.70 -36.49
C ILE A 216 2.17 -0.75 -35.08
N ARG A 217 2.95 0.27 -34.73
CA ARG A 217 3.47 0.50 -33.38
C ARG A 217 2.59 1.51 -32.65
N VAL A 218 2.22 1.14 -31.44
CA VAL A 218 1.42 1.97 -30.53
C VAL A 218 2.32 2.48 -29.41
N ARG A 219 2.34 3.79 -29.19
CA ARG A 219 3.01 4.41 -28.03
C ARG A 219 2.00 5.26 -27.26
N VAL A 220 1.99 5.12 -25.94
CA VAL A 220 1.09 5.86 -25.05
C VAL A 220 1.91 6.74 -24.12
N VAL A 221 1.63 8.04 -24.12
CA VAL A 221 2.26 9.04 -23.25
C VAL A 221 1.16 9.86 -22.61
N GLY A 222 0.96 9.72 -21.30
CA GLY A 222 -0.14 10.40 -20.64
C GLY A 222 -1.50 9.94 -21.20
N ASP A 223 -2.28 10.88 -21.75
CA ASP A 223 -3.57 10.63 -22.39
C ASP A 223 -3.48 10.71 -23.93
N ASP A 224 -2.25 10.74 -24.45
CA ASP A 224 -1.93 10.81 -25.87
C ASP A 224 -1.44 9.45 -26.40
N VAL A 225 -2.06 8.98 -27.48
CA VAL A 225 -1.75 7.70 -28.14
C VAL A 225 -1.23 8.01 -29.53
N TYR A 226 -0.01 7.55 -29.82
CA TYR A 226 0.66 7.75 -31.10
C TYR A 226 0.63 6.43 -31.88
N LEU A 227 0.04 6.47 -33.08
CA LEU A 227 0.00 5.34 -34.00
C LEU A 227 0.97 5.59 -35.15
N SER A 228 2.02 4.79 -35.23
CA SER A 228 3.08 4.91 -36.24
C SER A 228 3.25 3.59 -36.98
N GLY A 229 3.57 3.65 -38.27
CA GLY A 229 3.73 2.46 -39.11
C GLY A 229 3.33 2.71 -40.55
N GLN A 230 3.32 1.63 -41.31
CA GLN A 230 2.90 1.62 -42.70
C GLN A 230 1.52 0.98 -42.83
N VAL A 231 0.67 1.56 -43.68
CA VAL A 231 -0.63 0.99 -44.04
C VAL A 231 -0.75 0.93 -45.56
N SER A 232 -1.42 -0.11 -46.05
CA SER A 232 -1.51 -0.40 -47.49
C SER A 232 -2.34 0.60 -48.30
N CYS A 233 -3.30 1.30 -47.69
CA CYS A 233 -4.10 2.31 -48.39
C CYS A 233 -4.75 3.34 -47.44
N PRO A 234 -5.22 4.50 -47.95
CA PRO A 234 -5.88 5.52 -47.13
C PRO A 234 -7.14 5.03 -46.41
N ARG A 235 -7.91 4.12 -47.04
CA ARG A 235 -9.08 3.50 -46.41
C ARG A 235 -8.70 2.68 -45.19
N ARG A 236 -7.54 2.03 -45.21
CA ARG A 236 -7.04 1.22 -44.09
C ARG A 236 -6.50 2.08 -42.96
N ARG A 237 -5.84 3.20 -43.30
CA ARG A 237 -5.51 4.27 -42.34
C ARG A 237 -6.74 4.72 -41.55
N GLY A 238 -7.83 5.04 -42.25
CA GLY A 238 -9.09 5.44 -41.62
C GLY A 238 -9.61 4.40 -40.62
N ARG A 239 -9.64 3.12 -41.02
CA ARG A 239 -10.09 2.02 -40.16
C ARG A 239 -9.23 1.83 -38.91
N VAL A 240 -7.91 2.00 -39.01
CA VAL A 240 -7.01 1.93 -37.85
C VAL A 240 -7.35 3.01 -36.82
N LEU A 241 -7.60 4.24 -37.30
CA LEU A 241 -7.97 5.35 -36.41
C LEU A 241 -9.35 5.13 -35.79
N ASP A 242 -10.29 4.58 -36.52
CA ASP A 242 -11.64 4.29 -36.02
C ASP A 242 -11.60 3.23 -34.92
N VAL A 243 -10.88 2.12 -35.15
CA VAL A 243 -10.67 1.07 -34.13
C VAL A 243 -9.98 1.65 -32.90
N ALA A 244 -8.96 2.50 -33.07
CA ALA A 244 -8.27 3.11 -31.94
C ALA A 244 -9.19 4.01 -31.10
N ARG A 245 -10.06 4.80 -31.74
CA ARG A 245 -11.05 5.65 -31.04
C ARG A 245 -12.14 4.83 -30.36
N GLU A 246 -12.61 3.75 -31.00
CA GLU A 246 -13.59 2.82 -30.43
C GLU A 246 -13.05 2.17 -29.15
N GLN A 247 -11.78 1.74 -29.17
CA GLN A 247 -11.16 1.06 -28.04
C GLN A 247 -10.74 2.01 -26.92
N LEU A 248 -10.46 3.28 -27.23
CA LEU A 248 -9.94 4.28 -26.29
C LEU A 248 -10.72 5.61 -26.35
N PRO A 249 -12.02 5.63 -25.97
CA PRO A 249 -12.89 6.81 -26.11
C PRO A 249 -12.50 8.03 -25.27
N GLY A 250 -11.51 7.91 -24.37
CA GLY A 250 -10.98 8.99 -23.54
C GLY A 250 -9.57 9.47 -23.89
N TYR A 251 -8.94 8.91 -24.94
CA TYR A 251 -7.55 9.24 -25.31
C TYR A 251 -7.48 10.08 -26.59
N ARG A 252 -6.48 10.97 -26.65
CA ARG A 252 -6.17 11.75 -27.87
C ARG A 252 -5.32 10.89 -28.80
N ILE A 253 -5.88 10.52 -29.95
CA ILE A 253 -5.19 9.70 -30.96
C ILE A 253 -4.43 10.61 -31.94
N HIS A 254 -3.12 10.42 -32.03
CA HIS A 254 -2.21 11.07 -32.98
C HIS A 254 -1.87 10.13 -34.12
N ASP A 255 -2.11 10.60 -35.35
CA ASP A 255 -1.95 9.84 -36.59
C ASP A 255 -0.60 10.14 -37.25
N GLU A 256 0.37 9.26 -37.03
CA GLU A 256 1.70 9.29 -37.66
C GLU A 256 1.86 8.15 -38.68
N LEU A 257 0.73 7.65 -39.22
CA LEU A 257 0.73 6.54 -40.17
C LEU A 257 1.11 7.01 -41.57
N SER A 258 1.95 6.24 -42.25
CA SER A 258 2.34 6.45 -43.64
C SER A 258 1.63 5.47 -44.56
N VAL A 259 1.16 5.94 -45.72
CA VAL A 259 0.53 5.07 -46.73
C VAL A 259 1.58 4.67 -47.76
N VAL A 260 1.87 3.37 -47.85
CA VAL A 260 2.76 2.85 -48.90
C VAL A 260 1.97 2.75 -50.19
N ARG A 261 2.38 3.50 -51.22
CA ARG A 261 1.86 3.30 -52.57
C ARG A 261 2.60 2.13 -53.19
N PHE A 262 1.89 1.06 -53.50
CA PHE A 262 2.40 -0.02 -54.32
C PHE A 262 2.42 0.45 -55.80
N ASP A 263 3.45 1.21 -56.18
CA ASP A 263 3.72 1.51 -57.60
C ASP A 263 4.60 0.37 -58.16
N GLY A 264 3.97 -0.76 -58.47
CA GLY A 264 4.60 -1.88 -59.15
C GLY A 264 3.63 -2.47 -60.18
N PRO A 265 4.07 -2.79 -61.41
CA PRO A 265 3.17 -3.28 -62.44
C PRO A 265 2.56 -4.62 -62.03
N ILE A 266 1.23 -4.70 -62.06
CA ILE A 266 0.49 -5.95 -61.90
C ILE A 266 0.85 -6.83 -63.09
N ARG A 267 1.67 -7.86 -62.88
CA ARG A 267 1.78 -8.97 -63.82
C ARG A 267 0.67 -9.96 -63.48
N GLU A 268 -0.33 -10.06 -64.35
CA GLU A 268 -1.25 -11.19 -64.37
C GLU A 268 -0.43 -12.46 -64.66
N GLU A 269 -0.22 -13.31 -63.66
CA GLU A 269 0.20 -14.69 -63.88
C GLU A 269 -0.98 -15.47 -64.46
N ARG A 270 -0.91 -15.81 -65.76
CA ARG A 270 -1.71 -16.89 -66.33
C ARG A 270 -1.10 -18.21 -65.87
N LEU A 271 -1.85 -18.94 -65.04
CA LEU A 271 -1.60 -20.35 -64.77
C LEU A 271 -1.63 -21.13 -66.08
N THR A 272 -0.53 -21.83 -66.38
CA THR A 272 -0.45 -22.86 -67.43
C THR A 272 -0.30 -24.21 -66.76
#